data_AF-A0A9P7G7F3-F1
#
_entry.id   AF-A0A9P7G7F3-F1
#
_cell.length_a   1.000
_cell.length_b   1.000
_cell.length_c   1.000
_cell.angle_alpha   90.00
_cell.angle_beta   90.00
_cell.angle_gamma   90.00
#
_symmetry.space_group_name_H-M   'P 1'
#
loop_
_entity.id
_entity.type
_entity.pdbx_description
1 polymer ?
#
loop_
_entity_poly.entity_id
_entity_poly.type
_entity_poly.pdbx_seq_one_letter_code
_entity_poly.pdbx_strand_id
1 'polypeptide(L)'
;MLCGSTISGIVVCVSYVLRELQENRDKVEMYLAFGASRMEACKPIAREALRMALTPVINQMSVLGIIAIPGMMTGAILGGSSVQQAARLQMIIMFMISSSTALASIFTTVAVISVAVDGEHRIRSDRIDERSFGLWRAREWLVNRILTALSGLMGRVKGNSESLLQAGDESTPLLSGDR
;
A
#
# COMPACT_ATOMS: atom_id res chain seq x y z
N MET A 1 -18.22 3.94 -9.19
CA MET A 1 -17.56 2.66 -9.57
C MET A 1 -16.44 2.88 -10.57
N LEU A 2 -16.68 3.59 -11.68
CA LEU A 2 -15.66 3.81 -12.71
C LEU A 2 -14.32 4.33 -12.18
N CYS A 3 -14.31 5.48 -11.48
CA CYS A 3 -13.08 6.03 -10.93
C CYS A 3 -12.37 5.07 -9.97
N GLY A 4 -13.10 4.30 -9.17
CA GLY A 4 -12.51 3.35 -8.22
C GLY A 4 -11.77 2.21 -8.92
N SER A 5 -12.37 1.62 -9.96
CA SER A 5 -11.73 0.59 -10.78
C SER A 5 -10.50 1.15 -11.51
N THR A 6 -10.59 2.36 -12.04
CA THR A 6 -9.46 3.02 -12.71
C THR A 6 -8.33 3.32 -11.74
N ILE A 7 -8.61 3.89 -10.56
CA ILE A 7 -7.60 4.17 -9.52
C ILE A 7 -6.92 2.87 -9.08
N SER A 8 -7.68 1.81 -8.84
CA SER A 8 -7.12 0.52 -8.48
C SER A 8 -6.18 -0.02 -9.57
N GLY A 9 -6.56 0.10 -10.84
CA GLY A 9 -5.70 -0.29 -11.97
C GLY A 9 -4.43 0.54 -12.04
N ILE A 10 -4.53 1.86 -11.87
CA ILE A 10 -3.39 2.79 -11.81
C ILE A 10 -2.43 2.39 -10.69
N VAL A 11 -2.95 2.19 -9.47
CA VAL A 11 -2.12 1.83 -8.30
C VAL A 11 -1.36 0.53 -8.55
N VAL A 12 -2.02 -0.50 -9.06
CA VAL A 12 -1.36 -1.78 -9.41
C VAL A 12 -0.25 -1.55 -10.45
N CYS A 13 -0.51 -0.77 -11.49
CA CYS A 13 0.47 -0.46 -12.53
C CYS A 13 1.69 0.26 -11.95
N VAL A 14 1.48 1.32 -11.17
CA VAL A 14 2.54 2.13 -10.56
C VAL A 14 3.36 1.28 -9.58
N SER A 15 2.71 0.62 -8.63
CA SER A 15 3.39 -0.20 -7.63
C SER A 15 4.19 -1.31 -8.27
N TYR A 16 3.67 -1.96 -9.31
CA TYR A 16 4.43 -2.98 -10.02
C TYR A 16 5.65 -2.40 -10.75
N VAL A 17 5.47 -1.32 -11.52
CA VAL A 17 6.60 -0.71 -12.26
C VAL A 17 7.68 -0.26 -11.29
N LEU A 18 7.33 0.39 -10.19
CA LEU A 18 8.30 0.84 -9.18
C LEU A 18 9.01 -0.34 -8.52
N ARG A 19 8.28 -1.38 -8.13
CA ARG A 19 8.86 -2.60 -7.53
C ARG A 19 9.80 -3.32 -8.49
N GLU A 20 9.39 -3.48 -9.75
CA GLU A 20 10.18 -4.16 -10.78
C GLU A 20 11.45 -3.36 -11.11
N LEU A 21 11.36 -2.03 -11.13
CA LEU A 21 12.51 -1.12 -11.25
C LEU A 21 13.37 -1.07 -9.98
N GLN A 22 12.96 -1.67 -8.86
CA GLN A 22 13.81 -1.86 -7.67
C GLN A 22 14.49 -3.22 -7.69
N GLU A 23 13.71 -4.27 -7.90
CA GLU A 23 14.19 -5.66 -7.84
C GLU A 23 15.09 -6.02 -9.02
N ASN A 24 14.83 -5.48 -10.21
CA ASN A 24 15.54 -5.84 -11.44
C ASN A 24 16.36 -4.68 -12.03
N ARG A 25 16.87 -3.77 -11.17
CA ARG A 25 17.71 -2.63 -11.59
C ARG A 25 18.89 -3.03 -12.46
N ASP A 26 19.63 -4.06 -12.04
CA ASP A 26 20.83 -4.51 -12.73
C ASP A 26 20.55 -4.87 -14.20
N LYS A 27 19.39 -5.49 -14.46
CA LYS A 27 18.98 -5.86 -15.82
C LYS A 27 18.67 -4.62 -16.66
N VAL A 28 17.94 -3.66 -16.09
CA VAL A 28 17.56 -2.41 -16.79
C VAL A 28 18.81 -1.57 -17.08
N GLU A 29 19.73 -1.46 -16.12
CA GLU A 29 21.02 -0.78 -16.31
C GLU A 29 21.89 -1.47 -17.35
N MET A 30 21.92 -2.81 -17.38
CA MET A 30 22.62 -3.57 -18.42
C MET A 30 22.08 -3.25 -19.82
N TYR A 31 20.75 -3.21 -20.00
CA TYR A 31 20.16 -2.82 -21.29
C TYR A 31 20.51 -1.39 -21.69
N LEU A 32 20.50 -0.46 -20.73
CA LEU A 32 20.91 0.92 -20.98
C LEU A 32 22.39 1.03 -21.34
N ALA A 33 23.26 0.24 -20.71
CA ALA A 33 24.69 0.18 -21.01
C ALA A 33 24.98 -0.40 -22.41
N PHE A 34 24.13 -1.31 -22.89
CA PHE A 34 24.15 -1.80 -24.28
C PHE A 34 23.55 -0.80 -25.30
N GLY A 35 23.16 0.40 -24.85
CA GLY A 35 22.65 1.47 -25.72
C GLY A 35 21.15 1.40 -26.00
N ALA A 36 20.38 0.57 -25.29
CA ALA A 36 18.92 0.55 -25.45
C ALA A 36 18.29 1.88 -24.98
N SER A 37 17.23 2.31 -25.65
CA SER A 37 16.44 3.45 -25.19
C SER A 37 15.64 3.08 -23.93
N ARG A 38 15.22 4.10 -23.15
CA ARG A 38 14.43 3.92 -21.91
C ARG A 38 13.17 3.07 -22.15
N MET A 39 12.51 3.31 -23.28
CA MET A 39 11.28 2.62 -23.65
C MET A 39 11.53 1.17 -24.02
N GLU A 40 12.69 0.87 -24.62
CA GLU A 40 13.09 -0.51 -24.94
C GLU A 40 13.51 -1.27 -23.69
N ALA A 41 14.32 -0.66 -22.82
CA ALA A 41 14.77 -1.28 -21.57
C ALA A 41 13.58 -1.59 -20.63
N CYS A 42 12.58 -0.71 -20.56
CA CYS A 42 11.40 -0.88 -19.71
C CYS A 42 10.21 -1.55 -20.40
N LYS A 43 10.30 -1.89 -21.69
CA LYS A 43 9.22 -2.57 -22.44
C LYS A 43 8.67 -3.84 -21.77
N PRO A 44 9.50 -4.79 -21.29
CA PRO A 44 8.98 -5.98 -20.62
C PRO A 44 8.24 -5.65 -19.32
N ILE A 45 8.76 -4.68 -18.56
CA ILE A 45 8.17 -4.21 -17.29
C ILE A 45 6.80 -3.57 -17.57
N ALA A 46 6.72 -2.68 -18.56
CA ALA A 46 5.48 -2.02 -18.96
C ALA A 46 4.40 -3.05 -19.37
N ARG A 47 4.77 -4.03 -20.19
CA ARG A 47 3.83 -5.06 -20.66
C ARG A 47 3.23 -5.84 -19.49
N GLU A 48 4.05 -6.26 -18.54
CA GLU A 48 3.57 -7.05 -17.40
C GLU A 48 2.75 -6.19 -16.42
N ALA A 49 3.13 -4.92 -16.23
CA ALA A 49 2.36 -3.95 -15.45
C ALA A 49 0.92 -3.82 -15.97
N LEU A 50 0.78 -3.58 -17.29
CA LEU A 50 -0.52 -3.46 -17.93
C LEU A 50 -1.31 -4.77 -17.83
N ARG A 51 -0.65 -5.91 -18.00
CA ARG A 51 -1.29 -7.22 -17.87
C ARG A 51 -1.92 -7.38 -16.49
N MET A 52 -1.15 -7.14 -15.43
CA MET A 52 -1.66 -7.25 -14.05
C MET A 52 -2.77 -6.24 -13.74
N ALA A 53 -2.68 -5.01 -14.26
CA ALA A 53 -3.72 -4.01 -14.05
C ALA A 53 -5.04 -4.35 -14.78
N LEU A 54 -4.97 -5.00 -15.95
CA LEU A 54 -6.15 -5.25 -16.79
C LEU A 54 -6.77 -6.64 -16.64
N THR A 55 -6.01 -7.64 -16.19
CA THR A 55 -6.52 -9.00 -15.97
C THR A 55 -7.81 -9.04 -15.10
N PRO A 56 -7.92 -8.30 -13.98
CA PRO A 56 -9.13 -8.33 -13.16
C PRO A 56 -10.39 -7.83 -13.90
N VAL A 57 -10.23 -6.78 -14.73
CA VAL A 57 -11.33 -6.19 -15.50
C VAL A 57 -11.79 -7.17 -16.57
N ILE A 58 -10.85 -7.80 -17.29
CA ILE A 58 -11.16 -8.80 -18.33
C ILE A 58 -11.84 -10.03 -17.71
N ASN A 59 -11.36 -10.52 -16.56
CA ASN A 59 -11.96 -11.65 -15.87
C ASN A 59 -13.38 -11.35 -15.36
N GLN A 60 -13.64 -10.12 -14.91
CA GLN A 60 -15.01 -9.73 -14.57
C GLN A 60 -15.91 -9.67 -15.80
N MET A 61 -15.41 -9.13 -16.91
CA MET A 61 -16.17 -9.05 -18.16
C MET A 61 -16.52 -10.41 -18.75
N SER A 62 -15.67 -11.43 -18.60
CA SER A 62 -15.91 -12.76 -19.17
C SER A 62 -16.99 -13.56 -18.45
N VAL A 63 -17.15 -13.35 -17.13
CA VAL A 63 -18.13 -14.08 -16.30
C VAL A 63 -19.49 -13.36 -16.26
N LEU A 64 -19.50 -12.09 -16.63
CA LEU A 64 -20.66 -11.21 -16.66
C LEU A 64 -21.75 -11.76 -17.60
N GLY A 65 -22.96 -11.95 -17.07
CA GLY A 65 -24.10 -12.44 -17.85
C GLY A 65 -24.18 -13.95 -18.05
N ILE A 66 -23.13 -14.72 -17.71
CA ILE A 66 -23.18 -16.19 -17.69
C ILE A 66 -23.49 -16.69 -16.27
N ILE A 67 -22.73 -16.20 -15.28
CA ILE A 67 -22.81 -16.69 -13.89
C ILE A 67 -23.17 -15.56 -12.92
N ALA A 68 -22.68 -14.34 -13.18
CA ALA A 68 -22.86 -13.21 -12.28
C ALA A 68 -23.79 -12.15 -12.90
N ILE A 69 -24.88 -11.83 -12.18
CA ILE A 69 -25.62 -10.58 -12.37
C ILE A 69 -25.03 -9.55 -11.40
N PRO A 70 -24.37 -8.49 -11.88
CA PRO A 70 -23.76 -7.48 -11.01
C PRO A 70 -24.79 -6.85 -10.07
N GLY A 71 -24.38 -6.53 -8.84
CA GLY A 71 -25.29 -6.00 -7.82
C GLY A 71 -26.07 -4.76 -8.24
N MET A 72 -25.47 -3.86 -9.03
CA MET A 72 -26.18 -2.71 -9.61
C MET A 72 -27.25 -3.12 -10.63
N MET A 73 -26.99 -4.14 -11.46
CA MET A 73 -27.94 -4.64 -12.44
C MET A 73 -29.11 -5.34 -11.73
N THR A 74 -28.83 -6.18 -10.71
CA THR A 74 -29.88 -6.79 -9.88
C THR A 74 -30.69 -5.74 -9.14
N GLY A 75 -30.03 -4.71 -8.57
CA GLY A 75 -30.72 -3.61 -7.88
C GLY A 75 -31.66 -2.83 -8.80
N ALA A 76 -31.25 -2.57 -10.04
CA ALA A 76 -32.12 -1.95 -11.04
C ALA A 76 -33.32 -2.84 -11.40
N ILE A 77 -33.12 -4.15 -11.54
CA ILE A 77 -34.19 -5.10 -11.84
C ILE A 77 -35.19 -5.17 -10.66
N LEU A 78 -34.70 -5.25 -9.43
CA LEU A 78 -35.54 -5.24 -8.22
C LEU A 78 -36.29 -3.91 -8.03
N GLY A 79 -35.72 -2.81 -8.50
CA GLY A 79 -36.36 -1.48 -8.53
C GLY A 79 -37.42 -1.32 -9.63
N GLY A 80 -37.76 -2.38 -10.37
CA GLY A 80 -38.82 -2.36 -11.39
C GLY A 80 -38.37 -1.97 -12.80
N SER A 81 -37.06 -1.84 -13.05
CA SER A 81 -36.57 -1.60 -14.42
C SER A 81 -36.63 -2.87 -15.27
N SER A 82 -36.83 -2.70 -16.58
CA SER A 82 -36.83 -3.84 -17.52
C SER A 82 -35.43 -4.48 -17.58
N VAL A 83 -35.38 -5.81 -17.56
CA VAL A 83 -34.14 -6.59 -17.61
C VAL A 83 -33.30 -6.24 -18.85
N GLN A 84 -33.95 -6.03 -19.99
CA GLN A 84 -33.31 -5.64 -21.24
C GLN A 84 -32.60 -4.28 -21.13
N GLN A 85 -33.19 -3.32 -20.42
CA GLN A 85 -32.60 -2.00 -20.23
C GLN A 85 -31.44 -2.04 -19.23
N ALA A 86 -31.60 -2.77 -18.12
CA ALA A 86 -30.55 -2.96 -17.12
C ALA A 86 -29.31 -3.64 -17.72
N ALA A 87 -29.50 -4.67 -18.56
CA ALA A 87 -28.41 -5.37 -19.24
C ALA A 87 -27.63 -4.48 -20.22
N ARG A 88 -28.33 -3.67 -21.03
CA ARG A 88 -27.68 -2.74 -22.00
C ARG A 88 -26.81 -1.71 -21.28
N LEU A 89 -27.33 -1.12 -20.21
CA LEU A 89 -26.58 -0.14 -19.42
C LEU A 89 -25.35 -0.79 -18.77
N GLN A 90 -25.49 -2.00 -18.23
CA GLN A 90 -24.39 -2.71 -17.61
C GLN A 90 -23.26 -3.02 -18.61
N MET A 91 -23.58 -3.41 -19.85
CA MET A 91 -22.57 -3.58 -20.90
C MET A 91 -21.82 -2.28 -21.18
N ILE A 92 -22.52 -1.15 -21.32
CA ILE A 92 -21.91 0.17 -21.54
C ILE A 92 -20.94 0.52 -20.40
N ILE A 93 -21.36 0.31 -19.15
CA ILE A 93 -20.52 0.60 -17.97
C ILE A 93 -19.25 -0.25 -17.99
N MET A 94 -19.33 -1.54 -18.32
CA MET A 94 -18.16 -2.42 -18.35
C MET A 94 -17.17 -2.03 -19.45
N PHE A 95 -17.65 -1.67 -20.63
CA PHE A 95 -16.79 -1.11 -21.67
C PHE A 95 -16.14 0.20 -21.22
N MET A 96 -16.88 1.09 -20.57
CA MET A 96 -16.36 2.36 -20.08
C MET A 96 -15.28 2.16 -19.00
N ILE A 97 -15.47 1.21 -18.08
CA ILE A 97 -14.48 0.85 -17.05
C ILE A 97 -13.22 0.27 -17.73
N SER A 98 -13.40 -0.66 -18.67
CA SER A 98 -12.29 -1.28 -19.40
C SER A 98 -11.46 -0.27 -20.18
N SER A 99 -12.11 0.58 -21.00
CA SER A 99 -11.43 1.61 -21.79
C SER A 99 -10.75 2.66 -20.91
N SER A 100 -11.41 3.16 -19.86
CA SER A 100 -10.81 4.15 -18.96
C SER A 100 -9.61 3.58 -18.21
N THR A 101 -9.70 2.35 -17.72
CA THR A 101 -8.60 1.68 -17.01
C THR A 101 -7.43 1.38 -17.95
N ALA A 102 -7.69 0.92 -19.17
CA ALA A 102 -6.65 0.67 -20.16
C ALA A 102 -5.90 1.96 -20.54
N LEU A 103 -6.62 3.04 -20.87
CA LEU A 103 -6.00 4.32 -21.23
C LEU A 103 -5.22 4.91 -20.05
N ALA A 104 -5.80 4.89 -18.85
CA ALA A 104 -5.15 5.41 -17.66
C ALA A 104 -3.89 4.61 -17.29
N SER A 105 -3.94 3.27 -17.36
CA SER A 105 -2.78 2.42 -17.10
C SER A 105 -1.66 2.61 -18.13
N ILE A 106 -1.99 2.76 -19.41
CA ILE A 106 -1.01 3.08 -20.46
C ILE A 106 -0.34 4.42 -20.15
N PHE A 107 -1.14 5.48 -19.97
CA PHE A 107 -0.64 6.83 -19.71
C PHE A 107 0.23 6.87 -18.46
N THR A 108 -0.24 6.26 -17.38
CA THR A 108 0.49 6.20 -16.12
C THR A 108 1.79 5.42 -16.26
N THR A 109 1.81 4.29 -16.95
CA THR A 109 3.03 3.49 -17.15
C THR A 109 4.08 4.29 -17.91
N VAL A 110 3.69 4.98 -18.98
CA VAL A 110 4.61 5.86 -19.75
C VAL A 110 5.10 7.00 -18.87
N ALA A 111 4.20 7.65 -18.12
CA ALA A 111 4.55 8.73 -17.21
C ALA A 111 5.54 8.28 -16.13
N VAL A 112 5.30 7.14 -15.47
CA VAL A 112 6.19 6.58 -14.45
C VAL A 112 7.56 6.27 -15.03
N ILE A 113 7.66 5.62 -16.19
CA ILE A 113 8.95 5.31 -16.80
C ILE A 113 9.70 6.60 -17.17
N SER A 114 9.00 7.61 -17.70
CA SER A 114 9.61 8.91 -18.04
C SER A 114 10.11 9.68 -16.81
N VAL A 115 9.49 9.46 -15.64
CA VAL A 115 9.87 10.11 -14.38
C VAL A 115 10.94 9.33 -13.63
N ALA A 116 10.92 8.01 -13.69
CA ALA A 116 11.82 7.11 -12.94
C ALA A 116 13.18 6.90 -13.62
N VAL A 117 13.21 6.93 -14.97
CA VAL A 117 14.44 6.81 -15.75
C VAL A 117 14.74 8.19 -16.34
N ASP A 118 15.87 8.82 -15.98
CA ASP A 118 16.21 10.21 -16.34
C ASP A 118 17.13 10.29 -17.56
N GLY A 119 17.07 11.40 -18.33
CA GLY A 119 17.60 11.71 -19.69
C GLY A 119 18.98 11.13 -20.03
N GLU A 120 19.78 10.97 -18.99
CA GLU A 120 21.20 10.62 -18.98
C GLU A 120 21.47 9.11 -18.76
N HIS A 121 20.56 8.23 -19.18
CA HIS A 121 20.71 6.76 -19.03
C HIS A 121 21.03 6.29 -17.59
N ARG A 122 20.46 6.94 -16.59
CA ARG A 122 20.60 6.54 -15.17
C ARG A 122 19.23 6.36 -14.54
N ILE A 123 19.06 5.24 -13.84
CA ILE A 123 17.90 5.04 -12.96
C ILE A 123 18.10 5.96 -11.76
N ARG A 124 17.20 6.92 -11.55
CA ARG A 124 17.32 7.85 -10.42
C ARG A 124 16.84 7.13 -9.16
N SER A 125 17.76 6.42 -8.53
CA SER A 125 17.53 5.66 -7.29
C SER A 125 16.93 6.52 -6.17
N ASP A 126 17.21 7.84 -6.19
CA ASP A 126 16.71 8.89 -5.30
C ASP A 126 15.17 9.09 -5.32
N ARG A 127 14.46 8.64 -6.35
CA ARG A 127 12.99 8.73 -6.43
C ARG A 127 12.24 7.41 -6.34
N ILE A 128 12.93 6.30 -6.55
CA ILE A 128 12.32 4.96 -6.47
C ILE A 128 12.49 4.43 -5.04
N ASP A 129 13.37 5.02 -4.21
CA ASP A 129 13.67 4.53 -2.86
C ASP A 129 12.42 4.50 -1.97
N GLU A 130 11.89 3.29 -1.84
CA GLU A 130 10.90 2.87 -0.84
C GLU A 130 11.62 2.52 0.48
N ARG A 131 12.84 3.01 0.69
CA ARG A 131 13.39 3.05 2.04
C ARG A 131 12.53 4.03 2.84
N SER A 132 11.84 3.50 3.84
CA SER A 132 11.37 4.25 5.01
C SER A 132 12.58 4.90 5.72
N PHE A 133 13.15 5.94 5.11
CA PHE A 133 14.35 6.60 5.58
C PHE A 133 14.01 7.50 6.78
N GLY A 134 14.31 7.00 7.99
CA GLY A 134 14.42 7.79 9.22
C GLY A 134 13.35 7.53 10.28
N LEU A 135 12.07 7.42 9.91
CA LEU A 135 10.96 7.37 10.87
C LEU A 135 10.88 6.07 11.67
N TRP A 136 11.31 4.92 11.13
CA TRP A 136 11.30 3.65 11.89
C TRP A 136 12.50 3.52 12.83
N ARG A 137 13.70 3.99 12.43
CA ARG A 137 14.84 4.14 13.36
C ARG A 137 14.58 5.20 14.43
N ALA A 138 13.91 6.30 14.08
CA ALA A 138 13.46 7.30 15.06
C ALA A 138 12.36 6.71 15.97
N ARG A 139 11.44 5.90 15.45
CA ARG A 139 10.42 5.19 16.24
C ARG A 139 11.06 4.20 17.20
N GLU A 140 11.97 3.35 16.74
CA GLU A 140 12.68 2.40 17.61
C GLU A 140 13.55 3.11 18.65
N TRP A 141 14.23 4.19 18.25
CA TRP A 141 15.00 5.02 19.17
C TRP A 141 14.09 5.70 20.22
N LEU A 142 12.94 6.22 19.83
CA LEU A 142 11.99 6.91 20.71
C LEU A 142 11.22 5.91 21.60
N VAL A 143 10.82 4.77 21.06
CA VAL A 143 10.19 3.66 21.79
C VAL A 143 11.16 3.09 22.83
N ASN A 144 12.42 2.83 22.47
CA ASN A 144 13.42 2.35 23.43
C ASN A 144 13.74 3.42 24.48
N ARG A 145 13.73 4.71 24.14
CA ARG A 145 13.95 5.81 25.09
C ARG A 145 12.78 5.99 26.06
N ILE A 146 11.54 5.76 25.60
CA ILE A 146 10.34 5.79 26.45
C ILE A 146 10.25 4.55 27.34
N LEU A 147 10.51 3.35 26.81
CA LEU A 147 10.49 2.10 27.57
C LEU A 147 11.56 2.08 28.66
N THR A 148 12.76 2.58 28.40
CA THR A 148 13.83 2.70 29.40
C THR A 148 13.54 3.77 30.46
N ALA A 149 12.91 4.88 30.08
CA ALA A 149 12.45 5.89 31.04
C ALA A 149 11.32 5.37 31.93
N LEU A 150 10.34 4.66 31.36
CA LEU A 150 9.22 4.07 32.10
C LEU A 150 9.65 2.93 33.01
N SER A 151 10.53 2.04 32.57
CA SER A 151 11.05 0.97 33.43
C SER A 151 11.89 1.53 34.58
N GLY A 152 12.65 2.61 34.35
CA GLY A 152 13.37 3.33 35.41
C GLY A 152 12.46 4.04 36.42
N LEU A 153 11.34 4.62 35.96
CA LEU A 153 10.31 5.22 36.83
C LEU A 153 9.55 4.16 37.63
N MET A 154 9.18 3.06 36.99
CA MET A 154 8.49 1.94 37.65
C MET A 154 9.40 1.26 38.69
N GLY A 155 10.71 1.17 38.41
CA GLY A 155 11.71 0.73 39.40
C GLY A 155 11.86 1.69 40.58
N ARG A 156 11.82 3.01 40.35
CA ARG A 156 11.84 4.02 41.44
C ARG A 156 10.57 4.01 42.27
N VAL A 157 9.40 3.80 41.67
CA VAL A 157 8.14 3.69 42.41
C VAL A 157 8.10 2.41 43.25
N LYS A 158 8.58 1.29 42.72
CA LYS A 158 8.66 0.02 43.46
C LYS A 158 9.66 0.07 44.61
N GLY A 159 10.83 0.70 44.42
CA GLY A 159 11.80 0.93 45.50
C GLY A 159 11.33 1.95 46.54
N ASN A 160 10.51 2.93 46.16
CA ASN A 160 9.93 3.89 47.09
C ASN A 160 8.77 3.28 47.91
N SER A 161 8.04 2.30 47.37
CA SER A 161 7.04 1.55 48.14
C SER A 161 7.66 0.60 49.17
N GLU A 162 8.83 0.01 48.89
CA GLU A 162 9.52 -0.86 49.85
C GLU A 162 10.18 -0.06 50.99
N SER A 163 10.70 1.14 50.71
CA SER A 163 11.25 2.04 51.74
C SER A 163 10.17 2.71 52.60
N LEU A 164 8.98 3.00 52.05
CA LEU A 164 7.84 3.47 52.85
C LEU A 164 7.21 2.38 53.74
N LEU A 165 7.30 1.11 53.33
CA LEU A 165 6.89 -0.03 54.17
C LEU A 165 7.90 -0.30 55.31
N GLN A 166 9.19 -0.08 55.10
CA GLN A 166 10.20 -0.16 56.17
C GLN A 166 10.16 1.04 57.14
N ALA A 167 9.87 2.24 56.66
CA ALA A 167 9.72 3.42 57.53
C ALA A 167 8.42 3.41 58.37
N GLY A 168 7.43 2.59 57.99
CA GLY A 168 6.18 2.41 58.75
C GLY A 168 6.26 1.41 59.90
N ASP A 169 7.26 0.51 59.92
CA ASP A 169 7.37 -0.56 60.93
C ASP A 169 8.22 -0.13 62.15
N GLU A 170 9.04 0.92 62.03
CA GLU A 170 9.88 1.44 63.13
C GLU A 170 9.16 2.42 64.08
N SER A 171 7.88 2.74 63.88
CA SER A 171 7.16 3.76 64.67
C SER A 171 6.04 3.25 65.57
N THR A 172 5.96 1.95 65.82
CA THR A 172 5.10 1.38 66.89
C THR A 172 5.92 1.03 68.13
N PRO A 173 6.15 1.98 69.05
CA PRO A 173 6.65 1.65 70.37
C PRO A 173 5.55 0.95 71.18
N LEU A 174 5.89 -0.25 71.62
CA LEU A 174 5.44 -0.95 72.82
C LEU A 174 4.72 -0.06 73.86
N LEU A 175 3.44 -0.36 74.09
CA LEU A 175 2.76 -0.24 75.39
C LEU A 175 1.89 -1.50 75.51
N SER A 176 2.43 -2.61 76.01
CA SER A 176 2.34 -3.02 77.42
C SER A 176 1.51 -2.13 78.35
N GLY A 177 0.61 -2.75 79.11
CA GLY A 177 0.26 -2.33 80.45
C GLY A 177 -1.15 -1.79 80.68
N ASP A 178 -1.91 -2.57 81.45
CA ASP A 178 -2.79 -2.12 82.54
C ASP A 178 -4.05 -1.29 82.23
N ARG A 179 -5.19 -1.99 82.11
CA ARG A 179 -6.22 -2.16 83.16
C ARG A 179 -7.50 -2.78 82.61
#